data_AF-A0A0M8YH36-F1
#
_entry.id   AF-A0A0M8YH36-F1
#
_cell.length_a   1.000
_cell.length_b   1.000
_cell.length_c   1.000
_cell.angle_alpha   90.00
_cell.angle_beta   90.00
_cell.angle_gamma   90.00
#
_symmetry.space_group_name_H-M   'P 1'
#
loop_
_entity.id
_entity.type
_entity.pdbx_description
1 polymer ?
#
loop_
_entity_poly.entity_id
_entity_poly.type
_entity_poly.pdbx_seq_one_letter_code
_entity_poly.pdbx_strand_id
1 'polypeptide(L)'
;MHRALIVVDVQNDFCEGGSLAVRGGADVAAAITDLVGQTAGTSYRHVVATRDHHVDPGAHFAAPGEEPDYVTSWPVHCVAGTEGVGFHPNFAPAVASGAIDAVFDKGAYDAAYSGFEGRDENGLTLARWLRERDVAEVDVVGIATDHCVRATALDAAREGFRTHVLLDLTAGVAEGTTERALEELRAAGVELTGKPVV
;
A
#
# COMPACT_ATOMS: atom_id res chain seq x y z
N MET A 1 9.14 -5.10 -22.10
CA MET A 1 9.25 -4.51 -20.75
C MET A 1 7.86 -4.41 -20.19
N HIS A 2 7.63 -4.94 -19.00
CA HIS A 2 6.30 -5.02 -18.41
C HIS A 2 6.15 -4.04 -17.26
N ARG A 3 4.93 -3.51 -17.14
CA ARG A 3 4.52 -2.64 -16.05
C ARG A 3 3.60 -3.41 -15.10
N ALA A 4 3.80 -3.23 -13.81
CA ALA A 4 2.91 -3.73 -12.77
C ALA A 4 2.25 -2.58 -12.00
N LEU A 5 1.04 -2.81 -11.49
CA LEU A 5 0.40 -1.95 -10.51
C LEU A 5 0.58 -2.56 -9.12
N ILE A 6 1.03 -1.77 -8.15
CA ILE A 6 1.15 -2.14 -6.74
C ILE A 6 0.08 -1.37 -5.97
N VAL A 7 -0.92 -2.10 -5.46
CA VAL A 7 -1.99 -1.55 -4.62
C VAL A 7 -1.63 -1.70 -3.15
N VAL A 8 -1.33 -0.57 -2.50
CA VAL A 8 -0.81 -0.56 -1.13
C VAL A 8 -1.94 -0.46 -0.12
N ASP A 9 -2.07 -1.49 0.72
CA ASP A 9 -2.78 -1.49 2.00
C ASP A 9 -4.22 -0.92 1.96
N VAL A 10 -5.01 -1.29 0.94
CA VAL A 10 -6.43 -0.89 0.83
C VAL A 10 -7.30 -1.76 1.76
N GLN A 11 -7.12 -1.60 3.05
CA GLN A 11 -7.71 -2.41 4.12
C GLN A 11 -8.78 -1.66 4.91
N ASN A 12 -9.60 -2.42 5.64
CA ASN A 12 -10.67 -1.88 6.48
C ASN A 12 -10.15 -0.89 7.51
N ASP A 13 -9.08 -1.23 8.22
CA ASP A 13 -8.56 -0.37 9.29
C ASP A 13 -8.02 0.98 8.82
N PHE A 14 -7.62 1.08 7.55
CA PHE A 14 -7.13 2.33 6.96
C PHE A 14 -8.22 3.15 6.25
N CYS A 15 -9.46 2.66 6.20
CA CYS A 15 -10.60 3.37 5.63
C CYS A 15 -11.54 3.88 6.73
N GLU A 16 -12.50 4.74 6.37
CA GLU A 16 -13.48 5.29 7.30
C GLU A 16 -14.21 4.19 8.10
N GLY A 17 -14.20 4.33 9.43
CA GLY A 17 -14.75 3.35 10.37
C GLY A 17 -13.71 2.35 10.91
N GLY A 18 -12.53 2.28 10.29
CA GLY A 18 -11.37 1.53 10.77
C GLY A 18 -10.65 2.17 11.97
N SER A 19 -9.79 1.38 12.62
CA SER A 19 -9.03 1.82 13.80
C SER A 19 -7.95 2.85 13.52
N LEU A 20 -7.45 2.92 12.28
CA LEU A 20 -6.43 3.86 11.81
C LEU A 20 -6.86 4.51 10.49
N ALA A 21 -8.12 4.97 10.46
CA ALA A 21 -8.77 5.48 9.26
C ALA A 21 -8.05 6.69 8.65
N VAL A 22 -7.83 6.64 7.33
CA VAL A 22 -7.37 7.77 6.51
C VAL A 22 -8.54 8.31 5.72
N ARG A 23 -8.76 9.63 5.79
CA ARG A 23 -9.88 10.28 5.10
C ARG A 23 -9.75 10.12 3.59
N GLY A 24 -10.85 9.74 2.93
CA GLY A 24 -10.90 9.44 1.50
C GLY A 24 -10.46 8.02 1.15
N GLY A 25 -10.11 7.19 2.14
CA GLY A 25 -9.65 5.83 1.91
C GLY A 25 -10.69 4.96 1.19
N ALA A 26 -11.97 5.07 1.57
CA ALA A 26 -13.05 4.32 0.92
C ALA A 26 -13.26 4.72 -0.57
N ASP A 27 -13.10 6.01 -0.89
CA ASP A 27 -13.23 6.53 -2.26
C ASP A 27 -12.03 6.11 -3.13
N VAL A 28 -10.82 6.19 -2.57
CA VAL A 28 -9.60 5.68 -3.21
C VAL A 28 -9.72 4.18 -3.48
N ALA A 29 -10.26 3.40 -2.54
CA ALA A 29 -10.51 1.96 -2.73
C ALA A 29 -11.43 1.68 -3.93
N ALA A 30 -12.50 2.47 -4.10
CA ALA A 30 -13.39 2.33 -5.25
C ALA A 30 -12.71 2.73 -6.57
N ALA A 31 -11.99 3.85 -6.59
CA ALA A 31 -11.29 4.32 -7.77
C ALA A 31 -10.19 3.37 -8.24
N ILE A 32 -9.48 2.70 -7.30
CA ILE A 32 -8.50 1.66 -7.62
C ILE A 32 -9.19 0.44 -8.25
N THR A 33 -10.34 0.00 -7.72
CA THR A 33 -11.11 -1.09 -8.34
C THR A 33 -11.53 -0.78 -9.77
N ASP A 34 -11.96 0.46 -10.03
CA ASP A 34 -12.29 0.92 -11.38
C ASP A 34 -11.06 0.89 -12.30
N LEU A 35 -9.89 1.36 -11.83
CA LEU A 35 -8.65 1.30 -12.59
C LEU A 35 -8.28 -0.15 -12.93
N VAL A 36 -8.31 -1.05 -11.94
CA VAL A 36 -8.00 -2.48 -12.15
C VAL A 36 -8.94 -3.09 -13.18
N GLY A 37 -10.25 -2.80 -13.09
CA GLY A 37 -11.25 -3.28 -14.04
C GLY A 37 -11.03 -2.75 -15.47
N GLN A 38 -10.58 -1.50 -15.62
CA GLN A 38 -10.33 -0.87 -16.93
C GLN A 38 -9.02 -1.33 -17.58
N THR A 39 -8.04 -1.76 -16.79
CA THR A 39 -6.67 -2.00 -17.24
C THR A 39 -6.28 -3.48 -17.31
N ALA A 40 -7.14 -4.38 -16.83
CA ALA A 40 -6.94 -5.82 -16.88
C ALA A 40 -6.59 -6.30 -18.30
N GLY A 41 -5.38 -6.84 -18.47
CA GLY A 41 -4.89 -7.38 -19.75
C GLY A 41 -4.48 -6.33 -20.79
N THR A 42 -4.43 -5.03 -20.43
CA THR A 42 -3.99 -3.96 -21.33
C THR A 42 -2.78 -3.21 -20.78
N SER A 43 -2.99 -2.27 -19.85
CA SER A 43 -1.97 -1.32 -19.40
C SER A 43 -1.02 -1.91 -18.35
N TYR A 44 -1.55 -2.81 -17.50
CA TYR A 44 -0.76 -3.55 -16.52
C TYR A 44 -0.71 -5.01 -16.91
N ARG A 45 0.51 -5.56 -17.00
CA ARG A 45 0.68 -7.00 -17.16
C ARG A 45 0.38 -7.73 -15.86
N HIS A 46 0.71 -7.09 -14.75
CA HIS A 46 0.52 -7.65 -13.42
C HIS A 46 -0.08 -6.62 -12.47
N VAL A 47 -0.98 -7.07 -11.60
CA VAL A 47 -1.52 -6.27 -10.51
C VAL A 47 -1.31 -7.04 -9.22
N VAL A 48 -0.67 -6.41 -8.25
CA VAL A 48 -0.39 -7.01 -6.94
C VAL A 48 -0.90 -6.09 -5.84
N ALA A 49 -1.21 -6.66 -4.68
CA ALA A 49 -1.59 -5.89 -3.51
C ALA A 49 -0.66 -6.17 -2.33
N THR A 50 -0.52 -5.21 -1.43
CA THR A 50 0.13 -5.40 -0.14
C THR A 50 -0.91 -5.30 0.97
N ARG A 51 -0.59 -5.89 2.12
CA ARG A 51 -1.46 -5.89 3.27
C ARG A 51 -0.62 -5.87 4.54
N ASP A 52 -0.88 -4.90 5.42
CA ASP A 52 -0.42 -5.01 6.80
C ASP A 52 -1.13 -6.17 7.46
N HIS A 53 -0.36 -7.02 8.13
CA HIS A 53 -0.85 -8.25 8.72
C HIS A 53 -0.09 -8.54 10.02
N HIS A 54 -0.51 -7.87 11.09
CA HIS A 54 0.16 -7.89 12.38
C HIS A 54 -0.27 -9.07 13.25
N VAL A 55 0.69 -9.88 13.72
CA VAL A 55 0.45 -10.95 14.71
C VAL A 55 0.85 -10.44 16.10
N ASP A 56 2.08 -9.96 16.24
CA ASP A 56 2.60 -9.34 17.45
C ASP A 56 3.75 -8.38 17.09
N PRO A 57 3.46 -7.15 16.65
CA PRO A 57 4.48 -6.23 16.15
C PRO A 57 5.17 -5.42 17.28
N GLY A 58 4.97 -5.81 18.55
CA GLY A 58 5.61 -5.18 19.70
C GLY A 58 5.34 -3.68 19.80
N ALA A 59 6.41 -2.87 19.84
CA ALA A 59 6.34 -1.42 20.06
C ALA A 59 5.68 -0.63 18.91
N HIS A 60 5.37 -1.29 17.78
CA HIS A 60 4.57 -0.69 16.71
C HIS A 60 3.17 -0.28 17.20
N PHE A 61 2.58 -1.04 18.12
CA PHE A 61 1.34 -0.64 18.79
C PHE A 61 1.66 0.11 20.09
N ALA A 62 0.94 1.21 20.31
CA ALA A 62 0.98 1.90 21.59
C ALA A 62 0.58 0.94 22.72
N ALA A 63 1.25 1.07 23.86
CA ALA A 63 0.96 0.21 25.01
C ALA A 63 -0.47 0.43 25.51
N PRO A 64 -1.12 -0.57 26.13
CA PRO A 64 -2.47 -0.43 26.64
C PRO A 64 -2.61 0.78 27.58
N GLY A 65 -3.46 1.74 27.20
CA GLY A 65 -3.71 2.98 27.96
C GLY A 65 -2.77 4.14 27.63
N GLU A 66 -1.88 3.99 26.65
CA GLU A 66 -1.05 5.05 26.11
C GLU A 66 -1.61 5.56 24.77
N GLU A 67 -1.45 6.86 24.53
CA GLU A 67 -1.80 7.48 23.25
C GLU A 67 -0.65 7.24 22.24
N PRO A 68 -0.93 6.75 21.02
CA PRO A 68 0.09 6.62 19.98
C PRO A 68 0.66 8.00 19.61
N ASP A 69 1.95 8.03 19.29
CA ASP A 69 2.63 9.24 18.82
C ASP A 69 2.37 9.52 17.32
N TYR A 70 1.78 8.57 16.59
CA TYR A 70 1.53 8.62 15.14
C TYR A 70 2.80 8.86 14.31
N VAL A 71 3.96 8.48 14.86
CA VAL A 71 5.26 8.55 14.20
C VAL A 71 5.95 7.19 14.24
N THR A 72 6.08 6.61 15.44
CA THR A 72 6.72 5.32 15.68
C THR A 72 5.79 4.30 16.32
N SER A 73 4.66 4.76 16.86
CA SER A 73 3.65 3.97 17.54
C SER A 73 2.25 4.34 17.02
N TRP A 74 1.40 3.34 16.94
CA TRP A 74 0.09 3.41 16.29
C TRP A 74 -1.00 2.79 17.17
N PRO A 75 -2.28 3.15 16.97
CA PRO A 75 -3.37 2.36 17.54
C PRO A 75 -3.29 0.92 17.01
N VAL A 76 -3.87 -0.04 17.72
CA VAL A 76 -3.96 -1.43 17.23
C VAL A 76 -4.76 -1.45 15.92
N HIS A 77 -4.15 -1.96 14.85
CA HIS A 77 -4.73 -2.03 13.51
C HIS A 77 -4.25 -3.30 12.78
N CYS A 78 -4.95 -3.70 11.73
CA CYS A 78 -4.58 -4.76 10.79
C CYS A 78 -4.16 -6.08 11.47
N VAL A 79 -4.80 -6.39 12.60
CA VAL A 79 -4.47 -7.58 13.39
C VAL A 79 -4.95 -8.83 12.68
N ALA A 80 -4.07 -9.82 12.55
CA ALA A 80 -4.34 -11.11 11.95
C ALA A 80 -5.60 -11.75 12.56
N GLY A 81 -6.53 -12.17 11.70
CA GLY A 81 -7.79 -12.80 12.11
C GLY A 81 -8.91 -11.84 12.54
N THR A 82 -8.70 -10.53 12.48
CA THR A 82 -9.77 -9.54 12.71
C THR A 82 -10.43 -9.11 11.40
N GLU A 83 -11.53 -8.36 11.47
CA GLU A 83 -12.12 -7.75 10.28
C GLU A 83 -11.23 -6.63 9.71
N GLY A 84 -10.53 -5.89 10.57
CA GLY A 84 -9.72 -4.73 10.21
C GLY A 84 -8.57 -5.03 9.23
N VAL A 85 -8.02 -6.24 9.29
CA VAL A 85 -6.97 -6.70 8.36
C VAL A 85 -7.51 -6.98 6.95
N GLY A 86 -8.81 -7.20 6.79
CA GLY A 86 -9.43 -7.49 5.50
C GLY A 86 -9.30 -6.34 4.51
N PHE A 87 -9.30 -6.65 3.22
CA PHE A 87 -9.41 -5.63 2.17
C PHE A 87 -10.76 -4.91 2.25
N HIS A 88 -10.75 -3.61 2.02
CA HIS A 88 -11.96 -2.78 2.08
C HIS A 88 -13.05 -3.30 1.13
N PRO A 89 -14.36 -3.26 1.45
CA PRO A 89 -15.43 -3.77 0.59
C PRO A 89 -15.48 -3.17 -0.82
N ASN A 90 -14.98 -1.95 -1.00
CA ASN A 90 -14.88 -1.32 -2.33
C ASN A 90 -13.72 -1.90 -3.18
N PHE A 91 -12.74 -2.58 -2.56
CA PHE A 91 -11.59 -3.20 -3.22
C PHE A 91 -11.60 -4.74 -3.22
N ALA A 92 -12.18 -5.35 -2.18
CA ALA A 92 -12.29 -6.81 -2.04
C ALA A 92 -12.83 -7.54 -3.30
N PRO A 93 -13.79 -6.99 -4.09
CA PRO A 93 -14.22 -7.61 -5.34
C PRO A 93 -13.11 -7.77 -6.39
N ALA A 94 -12.16 -6.83 -6.47
CA ALA A 94 -11.02 -6.93 -7.39
C ALA A 94 -10.13 -8.12 -7.00
N VAL A 95 -9.90 -8.32 -5.70
CA VAL A 95 -9.16 -9.47 -5.17
C VAL A 95 -9.90 -10.77 -5.45
N ALA A 96 -11.19 -10.82 -5.13
CA ALA A 96 -12.01 -12.03 -5.27
C ALA A 96 -12.24 -12.47 -6.72
N SER A 97 -12.17 -11.53 -7.68
CA SER A 97 -12.32 -11.83 -9.10
C SER A 97 -11.07 -12.44 -9.75
N GLY A 98 -9.94 -12.46 -9.02
CA GLY A 98 -8.64 -12.90 -9.56
C GLY A 98 -7.93 -11.84 -10.39
N ALA A 99 -8.37 -10.57 -10.32
CA ALA A 99 -7.67 -9.47 -10.98
C ALA A 99 -6.36 -9.07 -10.26
N ILE A 100 -6.18 -9.51 -9.02
CA ILE A 100 -4.95 -9.37 -8.24
C ILE A 100 -4.16 -10.68 -8.33
N ASP A 101 -2.99 -10.64 -8.95
CA ASP A 101 -2.14 -11.82 -9.20
C ASP A 101 -1.48 -12.38 -7.93
N ALA A 102 -1.19 -11.51 -6.96
CA ALA A 102 -0.56 -11.87 -5.69
C ALA A 102 -0.82 -10.81 -4.62
N VAL A 103 -0.86 -11.27 -3.36
CA VAL A 103 -0.96 -10.43 -2.17
C VAL A 103 0.29 -10.63 -1.32
N PHE A 104 0.91 -9.56 -0.86
CA PHE A 104 2.11 -9.57 -0.03
C PHE A 104 1.80 -9.06 1.37
N ASP A 105 1.84 -9.97 2.36
CA ASP A 105 1.61 -9.65 3.76
C ASP A 105 2.92 -9.14 4.39
N LYS A 106 2.85 -8.01 5.11
CA LYS A 106 3.98 -7.39 5.82
C LYS A 106 3.64 -7.14 7.29
N GLY A 107 4.68 -7.00 8.13
CA GLY A 107 4.52 -6.55 9.51
C GLY A 107 4.12 -7.60 10.55
N ALA A 108 4.27 -8.91 10.28
CA ALA A 108 3.79 -9.95 11.20
C ALA A 108 4.32 -9.83 12.64
N TYR A 109 5.61 -9.53 12.80
CA TYR A 109 6.30 -9.49 14.10
C TYR A 109 7.17 -8.25 14.30
N ASP A 110 7.03 -7.25 13.45
CA ASP A 110 7.76 -5.98 13.52
C ASP A 110 6.96 -4.90 12.75
N ALA A 111 7.33 -3.63 12.89
CA ALA A 111 6.83 -2.57 12.04
C ALA A 111 7.27 -2.81 10.59
N ALA A 112 6.36 -2.64 9.62
CA ALA A 112 6.68 -2.72 8.20
C ALA A 112 5.91 -1.64 7.44
N TYR A 113 6.62 -0.88 6.62
CA TYR A 113 6.02 0.23 5.87
C TYR A 113 6.05 -0.03 4.38
N SER A 114 7.13 -0.65 3.88
CA SER A 114 7.31 -0.89 2.46
C SER A 114 6.69 -2.23 2.06
N GLY A 115 5.95 -2.24 0.95
CA GLY A 115 5.48 -3.47 0.29
C GLY A 115 6.61 -4.44 -0.05
N PHE A 116 7.85 -3.95 -0.18
CA PHE A 116 9.03 -4.77 -0.44
C PHE A 116 9.49 -5.61 0.76
N GLU A 117 8.99 -5.31 1.96
CA GLU A 117 9.17 -6.12 3.17
C GLU A 117 8.19 -7.31 3.21
N GLY A 118 7.13 -7.23 2.40
CA GLY A 118 6.07 -8.22 2.35
C GLY A 118 6.45 -9.52 1.66
N ARG A 119 5.71 -10.57 2.00
CA ARG A 119 5.84 -11.91 1.40
C ARG A 119 4.49 -12.43 0.93
N ASP A 120 4.48 -13.09 -0.22
CA ASP A 120 3.29 -13.81 -0.68
C ASP A 120 3.08 -15.12 0.09
N GLU A 121 2.01 -15.84 -0.24
CA GLU A 121 1.66 -17.14 0.36
C GLU A 121 2.75 -18.22 0.19
N ASN A 122 3.66 -18.05 -0.78
CA ASN A 122 4.78 -18.95 -1.05
C ASN A 122 6.08 -18.46 -0.39
N GLY A 123 6.03 -17.36 0.37
CA GLY A 123 7.19 -16.74 1.03
C GLY A 123 8.05 -15.88 0.11
N LEU A 124 7.62 -15.61 -1.13
CA LEU A 124 8.35 -14.83 -2.11
C LEU A 124 8.27 -13.34 -1.78
N THR A 125 9.40 -12.63 -1.89
CA THR A 125 9.40 -11.17 -1.73
C THR A 125 8.87 -10.48 -2.97
N LEU A 126 8.27 -9.30 -2.79
CA LEU A 126 7.74 -8.50 -3.91
C LEU A 126 8.78 -8.24 -5.01
N ALA A 127 10.00 -7.80 -4.65
CA ALA A 127 11.07 -7.58 -5.63
C ALA A 127 11.38 -8.82 -6.46
N ARG A 128 11.45 -9.99 -5.82
CA ARG A 128 11.74 -11.25 -6.52
C ARG A 128 10.58 -11.65 -7.42
N TRP A 129 9.35 -11.54 -6.92
CA TRP A 129 8.14 -11.85 -7.68
C TRP A 129 8.05 -11.01 -8.97
N LEU A 130 8.31 -9.71 -8.86
CA LEU A 130 8.31 -8.76 -9.99
C LEU A 130 9.43 -9.07 -11.00
N ARG A 131 10.65 -9.34 -10.53
CA ARG A 131 11.81 -9.67 -11.39
C ARG A 131 11.61 -10.98 -12.15
N GLU A 132 11.08 -12.01 -11.50
CA GLU A 132 10.79 -13.30 -12.15
C GLU A 132 9.72 -13.18 -13.25
N ARG A 133 9.01 -12.05 -13.34
CA ARG A 133 7.98 -11.74 -14.34
C ARG A 133 8.39 -10.64 -15.32
N ASP A 134 9.68 -10.32 -15.39
CA ASP A 134 10.25 -9.32 -16.30
C ASP A 134 9.59 -7.93 -16.17
N VAL A 135 9.15 -7.59 -14.96
CA VAL A 135 8.64 -6.25 -14.64
C VAL A 135 9.81 -5.28 -14.56
N ALA A 136 9.70 -4.16 -15.26
CA ALA A 136 10.71 -3.09 -15.28
C ALA A 136 10.14 -1.75 -14.76
N GLU A 137 8.82 -1.62 -14.71
CA GLU A 137 8.11 -0.41 -14.30
C GLU A 137 7.02 -0.76 -13.29
N VAL A 138 6.83 0.10 -12.30
CA VAL A 138 5.76 -0.05 -11.31
C VAL A 138 5.02 1.27 -11.12
N ASP A 139 3.70 1.19 -11.14
CA ASP A 139 2.83 2.25 -10.69
C ASP A 139 2.34 1.90 -9.27
N VAL A 140 2.39 2.85 -8.34
CA VAL A 140 2.03 2.64 -6.93
C VAL A 140 0.82 3.50 -6.59
N VAL A 141 -0.16 2.89 -5.91
CA VAL A 141 -1.42 3.49 -5.46
C VAL A 141 -1.77 2.98 -4.06
N GLY A 142 -2.78 3.55 -3.41
CA GLY A 142 -3.30 3.04 -2.14
C GLY A 142 -3.03 3.97 -0.95
N ILE A 143 -2.85 3.40 0.24
CA ILE A 143 -2.92 4.12 1.52
C ILE A 143 -1.72 3.75 2.41
N ALA A 144 -1.12 4.65 3.19
CA ALA A 144 -1.23 6.10 3.11
C ALA A 144 -0.11 6.72 2.25
N THR A 145 -0.41 7.82 1.56
CA THR A 145 0.52 8.56 0.68
C THR A 145 1.84 8.86 1.37
N ASP A 146 1.78 9.33 2.60
CA ASP A 146 2.89 9.76 3.44
C ASP A 146 3.56 8.65 4.25
N HIS A 147 3.06 7.42 4.19
CA HIS A 147 3.61 6.26 4.90
C HIS A 147 3.92 5.11 3.95
N CYS A 148 3.03 4.11 3.86
CA CYS A 148 3.32 2.87 3.13
C CYS A 148 3.49 3.09 1.63
N VAL A 149 2.73 4.01 1.01
CA VAL A 149 2.90 4.36 -0.40
C VAL A 149 4.27 4.99 -0.63
N ARG A 150 4.66 5.96 0.21
CA ARG A 150 5.99 6.60 0.18
C ARG A 150 7.10 5.56 0.28
N ALA A 151 7.06 4.73 1.33
CA ALA A 151 8.09 3.72 1.58
C ALA A 151 8.21 2.72 0.43
N THR A 152 7.07 2.22 -0.06
CA THR A 152 7.02 1.27 -1.17
C THR A 152 7.58 1.86 -2.45
N ALA A 153 7.23 3.10 -2.79
CA ALA A 153 7.71 3.75 -4.00
C ALA A 153 9.22 4.09 -3.91
N LEU A 154 9.71 4.52 -2.75
CA LEU A 154 11.15 4.74 -2.53
C LEU A 154 11.94 3.44 -2.68
N ASP A 155 11.46 2.33 -2.13
CA ASP A 155 12.13 1.04 -2.26
C ASP A 155 12.04 0.47 -3.67
N ALA A 156 10.92 0.67 -4.38
CA ALA A 156 10.85 0.32 -5.80
C ALA A 156 11.94 1.02 -6.63
N ALA A 157 12.14 2.31 -6.41
CA ALA A 157 13.18 3.08 -7.08
C ALA A 157 14.59 2.58 -6.70
N ARG A 158 14.82 2.27 -5.41
CA ARG A 158 16.10 1.69 -4.94
C ARG A 158 16.38 0.30 -5.51
N GLU A 159 15.36 -0.51 -5.69
CA GLU A 159 15.43 -1.83 -6.33
C GLU A 159 15.61 -1.75 -7.87
N GLY A 160 15.58 -0.54 -8.43
CA GLY A 160 15.88 -0.26 -9.83
C GLY A 160 14.68 -0.33 -10.77
N PHE A 161 13.45 -0.36 -10.25
CA PHE A 161 12.25 -0.23 -11.07
C PHE A 161 12.04 1.22 -11.48
N ARG A 162 11.53 1.48 -12.69
CA ARG A 162 10.97 2.80 -13.01
C ARG A 162 9.68 2.96 -12.22
N THR A 163 9.62 3.95 -11.34
CA THR A 163 8.54 4.07 -10.37
C THR A 163 7.71 5.32 -10.63
N HIS A 164 6.40 5.14 -10.64
CA HIS A 164 5.39 6.19 -10.72
C HIS A 164 4.42 6.07 -9.55
N VAL A 165 4.02 7.18 -8.93
CA VAL A 165 2.88 7.21 -8.00
C VAL A 165 1.72 7.95 -8.66
N LEU A 166 0.56 7.29 -8.73
CA LEU A 166 -0.69 7.89 -9.23
C LEU A 166 -1.41 8.53 -8.06
N LEU A 167 -1.11 9.80 -7.81
CA LEU A 167 -1.54 10.51 -6.60
C LEU A 167 -3.07 10.64 -6.50
N ASP A 168 -3.79 10.73 -7.62
CA ASP A 168 -5.27 10.74 -7.63
C ASP A 168 -5.88 9.45 -7.05
N LEU A 169 -5.06 8.40 -6.88
CA LEU A 169 -5.41 7.09 -6.33
C LEU A 169 -4.69 6.83 -4.99
N THR A 170 -4.40 7.90 -4.24
CA THR A 170 -3.77 7.81 -2.93
C THR A 170 -4.45 8.72 -1.91
N ALA A 171 -4.43 8.32 -0.64
CA ALA A 171 -4.92 9.12 0.48
C ALA A 171 -3.80 9.31 1.52
N GLY A 172 -3.51 10.56 1.91
CA GLY A 172 -2.51 10.91 2.90
C GLY A 172 -3.12 11.15 4.28
N VAL A 173 -2.33 10.94 5.34
CA VAL A 173 -2.78 11.11 6.73
C VAL A 173 -2.92 12.58 7.09
N ALA A 174 -1.94 13.40 6.75
CA ALA A 174 -1.95 14.84 7.01
C ALA A 174 -1.22 15.64 5.92
N GLU A 175 -1.60 16.91 5.76
CA GLU A 175 -1.09 17.78 4.69
C GLU A 175 0.43 17.94 4.78
N GLY A 176 0.96 18.31 5.95
CA GLY A 176 2.40 18.53 6.12
C GLY A 176 3.26 17.28 5.96
N THR A 177 2.79 16.11 6.37
CA THR A 177 3.50 14.83 6.16
C THR A 177 3.42 14.38 4.71
N THR A 178 2.27 14.60 4.07
CA THR A 178 2.07 14.34 2.63
C THR A 178 2.99 15.21 1.78
N GLU A 179 3.05 16.52 2.02
CA GLU A 179 3.95 17.42 1.27
C GLU A 179 5.41 16.96 1.35
N ARG A 180 5.90 16.65 2.55
CA ARG A 180 7.25 16.10 2.77
C ARG A 180 7.47 14.79 2.03
N ALA A 181 6.49 13.89 2.04
CA ALA A 181 6.58 12.64 1.31
C ALA A 181 6.68 12.84 -0.20
N LEU A 182 5.92 13.78 -0.76
CA LEU A 182 6.01 14.12 -2.18
C LEU A 182 7.38 14.72 -2.54
N GLU A 183 8.01 15.50 -1.65
CA GLU A 183 9.37 16.00 -1.85
C GLU A 183 10.41 14.88 -1.86
N GLU A 184 10.33 13.94 -0.89
CA GLU A 184 11.20 12.77 -0.82
C GLU A 184 11.11 11.90 -2.09
N LEU A 185 9.88 11.66 -2.57
CA LEU A 185 9.64 10.88 -3.78
C LEU A 185 10.25 11.55 -5.02
N ARG A 186 10.05 12.86 -5.19
CA ARG A 186 10.67 13.60 -6.31
C ARG A 186 12.19 13.57 -6.22
N ALA A 187 12.76 13.73 -5.04
CA ALA A 187 14.21 13.70 -4.82
C ALA A 187 14.81 12.32 -5.15
N ALA A 188 14.05 11.24 -4.97
CA ALA A 188 14.42 9.88 -5.35
C ALA A 188 14.21 9.56 -6.84
N GLY A 189 13.72 10.52 -7.64
CA GLY A 189 13.44 10.32 -9.07
C GLY A 189 12.15 9.55 -9.36
N VAL A 190 11.25 9.43 -8.38
CA VAL A 190 9.92 8.84 -8.58
C VAL A 190 9.05 9.83 -9.34
N GLU A 191 8.43 9.38 -10.43
CA GLU A 191 7.46 10.18 -11.18
C GLU A 191 6.16 10.32 -10.36
N LEU A 192 5.51 11.48 -10.42
CA LEU A 192 4.27 11.75 -9.68
C LEU A 192 3.24 12.39 -10.62
N THR A 193 2.02 11.87 -10.66
CA THR A 193 0.90 12.45 -11.42
C THR A 193 -0.34 12.57 -10.55
N GLY A 194 -1.04 13.70 -10.64
CA GLY A 194 -2.28 13.93 -9.90
C GLY A 194 -2.07 14.65 -8.57
N LYS A 195 -3.05 14.55 -7.67
CA LYS A 195 -3.00 15.08 -6.31
C LYS A 195 -3.61 14.09 -5.31
N PRO A 196 -2.96 13.82 -4.16
CA PRO A 196 -3.49 12.94 -3.15
C PRO A 196 -4.71 13.57 -2.46
N VAL A 197 -5.61 12.72 -1.97
CA VAL A 197 -6.64 13.13 -1.00
C VAL A 197 -5.96 13.30 0.36
N VAL A 198 -6.32 14.35 1.12
CA VAL A 198 -5.84 14.65 2.48
C VAL A 198 -6.96 15.30 3.29
#